data_AF-A0A1B9J127-F1
#
_entry.id   AF-A0A1B9J127-F1
#
_cell.length_a   1.000
_cell.length_b   1.000
_cell.length_c   1.000
_cell.angle_alpha   90.00
_cell.angle_beta   90.00
_cell.angle_gamma   90.00
#
_symmetry.space_group_name_H-M   'P 1'
#
loop_
_entity.id
_entity.type
_entity.pdbx_description
1 polymer ?
#
loop_
_entity_poly.entity_id
_entity_poly.type
_entity_poly.pdbx_seq_one_letter_code
_entity_poly.pdbx_strand_id
1 'polypeptide(L)'
;MVLPKTISSPSPLDPLLLLPIPSPLPPSPQPDLDPLVNSISSHIDSTEGQIPITVLTSAIRQITRKSQILLNAARVNAAQARDELDNVDEELREVEYESTRVNDEMRKCSEYVPAYEEMDLPFIEEFLSSADESILSSLPSQDSEEYENQLMIARLEHELKEIEKRENQVTQLSKQRDNLIKTKKEIKMKFDAVDVHLGGFSRSANAVASKLKDVAEIPSAKIPQISLEGESTSST
;
A
#
# COMPACT_ATOMS: atom_id res chain seq x y z
N MET A 1 -6.46 27.69 -48.52
CA MET A 1 -5.70 27.20 -49.69
C MET A 1 -6.10 25.75 -49.91
N VAL A 2 -6.64 25.41 -51.07
CA VAL A 2 -7.06 24.03 -51.38
C VAL A 2 -5.81 23.23 -51.71
N LEU A 3 -5.47 22.25 -50.86
CA LEU A 3 -4.37 21.33 -51.11
C LEU A 3 -4.77 20.34 -52.21
N PRO A 4 -3.87 20.02 -53.15
CA PRO A 4 -4.16 19.09 -54.24
C PRO A 4 -4.44 17.68 -53.72
N LYS A 5 -5.42 16.98 -54.33
CA LYS A 5 -5.86 15.64 -53.93
C LYS A 5 -4.88 14.52 -54.31
N THR A 6 -3.96 14.80 -55.23
CA THR A 6 -2.95 13.85 -55.70
C THR A 6 -1.64 14.56 -55.98
N ILE A 7 -0.54 14.04 -55.42
CA ILE A 7 0.82 14.51 -55.74
C ILE A 7 1.37 13.52 -56.76
N SER A 8 1.56 13.98 -58.00
CA SER A 8 2.23 13.19 -59.05
C SER A 8 3.70 13.02 -58.73
N SER A 9 4.29 11.88 -59.09
CA SER A 9 5.74 11.68 -59.01
C SER A 9 6.48 12.78 -59.78
N PRO A 10 7.58 13.33 -59.23
CA PRO A 10 8.34 14.39 -59.88
C PRO A 10 8.86 13.93 -61.25
N SER A 11 8.77 14.81 -62.24
CA SER A 11 9.24 14.55 -63.61
C SER A 11 10.74 14.25 -63.60
N PRO A 12 11.25 13.21 -64.28
CA PRO A 12 12.69 12.89 -64.32
C PRO A 12 13.56 13.99 -64.94
N LEU A 13 12.94 15.03 -65.54
CA LEU A 13 13.59 16.22 -66.10
C LEU A 13 13.50 17.45 -65.18
N ASP A 14 12.99 17.30 -63.96
CA ASP A 14 12.88 18.40 -63.00
C ASP A 14 14.28 18.83 -62.53
N PRO A 15 14.71 20.09 -62.75
CA PRO A 15 16.00 20.59 -62.28
C PRO A 15 16.10 20.66 -60.74
N LEU A 16 14.97 20.51 -60.03
CA LEU A 16 14.90 20.42 -58.57
C LEU A 16 14.94 18.98 -58.04
N LEU A 17 14.85 17.96 -58.91
CA LEU A 17 15.17 16.59 -58.52
C LEU A 17 16.66 16.54 -58.18
N LEU A 18 16.94 16.38 -56.88
CA LEU A 18 18.24 15.94 -56.42
C LEU A 18 18.54 14.62 -57.11
N LEU A 19 19.38 14.66 -58.15
CA LEU A 19 19.89 13.47 -58.79
C LEU A 19 20.44 12.54 -57.70
N PRO A 20 20.11 11.24 -57.74
CA PRO A 20 20.62 10.29 -56.76
C PRO A 20 22.14 10.42 -56.68
N ILE A 21 22.65 10.52 -55.46
CA ILE A 21 24.08 10.71 -55.21
C ILE A 21 24.80 9.49 -55.80
N PRO A 22 25.76 9.68 -56.72
CA PRO A 22 26.48 8.57 -57.32
C PRO A 22 27.33 7.85 -56.27
N SER A 23 27.35 6.52 -56.35
CA SER A 23 28.27 5.66 -55.62
C SER A 23 29.25 5.01 -56.63
N PRO A 24 30.57 5.23 -56.52
CA PRO A 24 31.29 6.03 -55.52
C PRO A 24 31.20 7.55 -55.75
N LEU A 25 31.38 8.30 -54.67
CA LEU A 25 31.48 9.77 -54.71
C LEU A 25 32.65 10.23 -55.58
N PRO A 26 32.51 11.35 -56.31
CA PRO A 26 33.62 11.90 -57.06
C PRO A 26 34.74 12.36 -56.12
N PRO A 27 36.02 12.26 -56.54
CA PRO A 27 37.13 12.80 -55.75
C PRO A 27 37.01 14.32 -55.60
N SER A 28 37.69 14.86 -54.58
CA SER A 28 37.73 16.29 -54.34
C SER A 28 38.18 17.05 -55.60
N PRO A 29 37.51 18.15 -55.98
CA PRO A 29 37.93 18.96 -57.12
C PRO A 29 39.15 19.86 -56.84
N GLN A 30 39.63 19.95 -55.60
CA GLN A 30 40.78 20.78 -55.19
C GLN A 30 42.06 20.60 -56.06
N PRO A 31 42.55 19.38 -56.34
CA PRO A 31 43.74 19.21 -57.17
C PRO A 31 43.54 19.64 -58.65
N ASP A 32 42.30 19.68 -59.13
CA ASP A 32 41.98 20.05 -60.52
C ASP A 32 41.87 21.59 -60.70
N LEU A 33 41.84 22.36 -59.60
CA LEU A 33 41.65 23.82 -59.63
C LEU A 33 42.90 24.57 -60.09
N ASP A 34 44.06 24.29 -59.49
CA ASP A 34 45.33 24.93 -59.84
C ASP A 34 45.72 24.80 -61.33
N PRO A 35 45.65 23.60 -61.96
CA PRO A 35 45.95 23.48 -63.39
C PRO A 35 44.93 24.19 -64.27
N LEU A 36 43.66 24.27 -63.85
CA LEU A 36 42.62 25.01 -64.57
C LEU A 36 42.86 26.52 -64.48
N VAL A 37 43.18 27.05 -63.30
CA VAL A 37 43.48 28.48 -63.11
C VAL A 37 44.70 28.88 -63.93
N ASN A 38 45.75 28.06 -63.93
CA ASN A 38 46.94 28.27 -64.77
C ASN A 38 46.57 28.26 -66.27
N SER A 39 45.73 27.32 -66.70
CA SER A 39 45.26 27.26 -68.09
C SER A 39 44.42 28.49 -68.48
N ILE A 40 43.57 28.98 -67.59
CA ILE A 40 42.78 30.21 -67.79
C ILE A 40 43.72 31.43 -67.90
N SER A 41 44.69 31.57 -67.00
CA SER A 41 45.66 32.68 -67.03
C SER A 41 46.48 32.69 -68.33
N SER A 42 46.98 31.53 -68.76
CA SER A 42 47.71 31.40 -70.03
C SER A 42 46.85 31.75 -71.26
N HIS A 43 45.54 31.47 -71.21
CA HIS A 43 44.60 31.80 -72.29
C HIS A 43 44.25 33.29 -72.35
N ILE A 44 44.32 33.98 -71.21
CA ILE A 44 44.15 35.44 -71.10
C ILE A 44 45.41 36.17 -71.60
N ASP A 45 46.60 35.64 -71.28
CA ASP A 45 47.88 36.30 -71.57
C ASP A 45 48.45 36.02 -72.97
N SER A 46 48.04 34.94 -73.66
CA SER A 46 48.63 34.49 -74.94
C SER A 46 47.68 34.64 -76.15
N THR A 47 48.20 35.16 -77.27
CA THR A 47 47.47 35.34 -78.55
C THR A 47 47.66 34.21 -79.57
N GLU A 48 48.65 33.31 -79.39
CA GLU A 48 48.91 32.19 -80.31
C GLU A 48 49.03 30.86 -79.53
N GLY A 49 48.30 29.82 -79.95
CA GLY A 49 48.29 28.50 -79.31
C GLY A 49 47.20 28.27 -78.25
N GLN A 50 46.03 28.89 -78.40
CA GLN A 50 44.94 28.83 -77.42
C GLN A 50 44.28 27.45 -77.30
N ILE A 51 44.23 26.92 -76.08
CA ILE A 51 43.25 25.88 -75.70
C ILE A 51 41.86 26.42 -76.05
N PRO A 52 41.00 25.70 -76.80
CA PRO A 52 39.69 26.20 -77.17
C PRO A 52 38.85 26.53 -75.93
N ILE A 53 38.16 27.68 -75.92
CA ILE A 53 37.26 28.10 -74.82
C ILE A 53 36.25 27.01 -74.43
N THR A 54 35.83 26.18 -75.39
CA THR A 54 34.93 25.04 -75.17
C THR A 54 35.52 24.00 -74.21
N VAL A 55 36.84 23.79 -74.24
CA VAL A 55 37.58 22.86 -73.37
C VAL A 55 37.73 23.45 -71.96
N LEU A 56 38.05 24.74 -71.84
CA LEU A 56 38.08 25.40 -70.52
C LEU A 56 36.69 25.41 -69.87
N THR A 57 35.65 25.68 -70.66
CA THR A 57 34.25 25.69 -70.18
C THR A 57 33.80 24.29 -69.76
N SER A 58 34.22 23.23 -70.47
CA SER A 58 33.89 21.86 -70.08
C SER A 58 34.59 21.46 -68.78
N ALA A 59 35.86 21.85 -68.58
CA ALA A 59 36.61 21.62 -67.34
C ALA A 59 35.96 22.34 -66.14
N ILE A 60 35.58 23.60 -66.29
CA ILE A 60 34.84 24.36 -65.27
C ILE A 60 33.53 23.65 -64.91
N ARG A 61 32.75 23.24 -65.92
CA ARG A 61 31.48 22.52 -65.69
C ARG A 61 31.71 21.18 -64.98
N GLN A 62 32.79 20.47 -65.30
CA GLN A 62 33.11 19.20 -64.64
C GLN A 62 33.45 19.40 -63.16
N ILE A 63 34.27 20.39 -62.82
CA ILE A 63 34.60 20.74 -61.44
C ILE A 63 33.35 21.18 -60.67
N THR A 64 32.52 22.04 -61.26
CA THR A 64 31.27 22.51 -60.63
C THR A 64 30.32 21.34 -60.36
N ARG A 65 30.18 20.39 -61.30
CA ARG A 65 29.37 19.18 -61.10
C ARG A 65 29.93 18.31 -59.96
N LYS A 66 31.24 18.05 -59.93
CA LYS A 66 31.88 17.30 -58.83
C LYS A 66 31.62 17.97 -57.47
N SER A 67 31.78 19.29 -57.39
CA SER A 67 31.53 20.08 -56.18
C SER A 67 30.07 20.02 -55.73
N GLN A 68 29.12 20.17 -56.66
CA GLN A 68 27.69 20.08 -56.36
C GLN A 68 27.29 18.68 -55.86
N ILE A 69 27.85 17.62 -56.45
CA ILE A 69 27.61 16.25 -56.00
C ILE A 69 28.12 16.06 -54.57
N LEU A 70 29.34 16.51 -54.27
CA LEU A 70 29.90 16.43 -52.92
C LEU A 70 29.11 17.24 -51.89
N LEU A 71 28.65 18.44 -52.27
CA LEU A 71 27.82 19.28 -51.40
C LEU A 71 26.48 18.62 -51.10
N ASN A 72 25.83 18.04 -52.11
CA ASN A 72 24.57 17.32 -51.93
C ASN A 72 24.77 16.08 -51.06
N ALA A 73 25.87 15.35 -51.24
CA ALA A 73 26.22 14.23 -50.38
C ALA A 73 26.45 14.64 -48.93
N ALA A 74 27.21 15.72 -48.71
CA ALA A 74 27.41 16.25 -47.36
C ALA A 74 26.10 16.69 -46.70
N ARG A 75 25.17 17.29 -47.46
CA ARG A 75 23.84 17.67 -46.95
C ARG A 75 23.01 16.45 -46.56
N VAL A 76 22.99 15.41 -47.39
CA VAL A 76 22.26 14.17 -47.09
C VAL A 76 22.86 13.46 -45.88
N ASN A 77 24.18 13.31 -45.82
CA ASN A 77 24.85 12.69 -44.68
C ASN A 77 24.63 13.49 -43.39
N ALA A 78 24.65 14.83 -43.45
CA ALA A 78 24.36 15.67 -42.29
C ALA A 78 22.88 15.57 -41.85
N ALA A 79 21.95 15.38 -42.78
CA ALA A 79 20.55 15.13 -42.45
C ALA A 79 20.38 13.75 -41.80
N GLN A 80 20.96 12.70 -42.38
CA GLN A 80 20.94 11.35 -41.80
C GLN A 80 21.54 11.30 -40.40
N ALA A 81 22.70 11.94 -40.19
CA ALA A 81 23.33 12.00 -38.87
C ALA A 81 22.48 12.76 -37.83
N ARG A 82 21.68 13.74 -38.26
CA ARG A 82 20.72 14.43 -37.38
C ARG A 82 19.54 13.54 -37.04
N ASP A 83 18.98 12.86 -38.05
CA ASP A 83 17.87 11.93 -37.85
C ASP A 83 18.30 10.78 -36.91
N GLU A 84 19.52 10.27 -37.05
CA GLU A 84 20.11 9.27 -36.13
C GLU A 84 20.26 9.81 -34.71
N LEU A 85 20.73 11.05 -34.54
CA LEU A 85 20.83 11.69 -33.22
C LEU A 85 19.45 11.86 -32.57
N ASP A 86 18.47 12.33 -33.34
CA ASP A 86 17.11 12.54 -32.84
C ASP A 86 16.47 11.22 -32.37
N ASN A 87 16.71 10.12 -33.09
CA ASN A 87 16.26 8.79 -32.68
C ASN A 87 16.90 8.34 -31.35
N VAL A 88 18.21 8.55 -31.20
CA VAL A 88 18.92 8.21 -29.94
C VAL A 88 18.44 9.08 -28.77
N ASP A 89 18.17 10.36 -29.03
CA ASP A 89 17.61 11.27 -28.02
C ASP A 89 16.20 10.84 -27.58
N GLU A 90 15.38 10.31 -28.49
CA GLU A 90 14.08 9.73 -28.16
C GLU A 90 14.23 8.50 -27.25
N GLU A 91 15.11 7.56 -27.60
CA GLU A 91 15.40 6.38 -26.79
C GLU A 91 15.93 6.76 -25.39
N LEU A 92 16.81 7.77 -25.30
CA LEU A 92 17.32 8.25 -24.03
C LEU A 92 16.21 8.77 -23.12
N ARG A 93 15.29 9.57 -23.66
CA ARG A 93 14.15 10.12 -22.90
C ARG A 93 13.22 9.04 -22.40
N GLU A 94 12.99 7.99 -23.19
CA GLU A 94 12.21 6.83 -22.76
C GLU A 94 12.86 6.15 -21.53
N VAL A 95 14.17 5.92 -21.58
CA VAL A 95 14.91 5.30 -20.47
C VAL A 95 14.94 6.20 -19.23
N GLU A 96 15.13 7.52 -19.39
CA GLU A 96 15.09 8.47 -18.27
C GLU A 96 13.72 8.51 -17.59
N TYR A 97 12.64 8.46 -18.37
CA TYR A 97 11.29 8.37 -17.85
C TYR A 97 11.10 7.07 -17.06
N GLU A 98 11.50 5.93 -17.60
CA GLU A 98 11.38 4.64 -16.93
C GLU A 98 12.22 4.57 -15.64
N SER A 99 13.44 5.12 -15.67
CA SER A 99 14.28 5.24 -14.48
C SER A 99 13.61 6.08 -13.39
N THR A 100 13.05 7.24 -13.76
CA THR A 100 12.32 8.10 -12.81
C THR A 100 11.09 7.38 -12.25
N ARG A 101 10.32 6.70 -13.11
CA ARG A 101 9.14 5.92 -12.71
C ARG A 101 9.51 4.82 -11.70
N VAL A 102 10.56 4.06 -11.98
CA VAL A 102 11.02 2.98 -11.09
C VAL A 102 11.49 3.57 -9.76
N ASN A 103 12.23 4.68 -9.76
CA ASN A 103 12.66 5.35 -8.53
C ASN A 103 11.47 5.86 -7.70
N ASP A 104 10.44 6.42 -8.34
CA ASP A 104 9.23 6.85 -7.65
C ASP A 104 8.47 5.67 -7.03
N GLU A 105 8.36 4.53 -7.74
CA GLU A 105 7.77 3.31 -7.18
C GLU A 105 8.63 2.74 -6.03
N MET A 106 9.95 2.73 -6.16
CA MET A 106 10.85 2.35 -5.06
C MET A 106 10.65 3.23 -3.83
N ARG A 107 10.46 4.54 -4.01
CA ARG A 107 10.16 5.45 -2.89
C ARG A 107 8.85 5.06 -2.22
N LYS A 108 7.79 4.81 -2.98
CA LYS A 108 6.49 4.35 -2.43
C LYS A 108 6.64 3.03 -1.67
N CYS A 109 7.41 2.09 -2.21
CA CYS A 109 7.69 0.83 -1.52
C CYS A 109 8.53 1.03 -0.25
N SER A 110 9.45 1.99 -0.22
CA SER A 110 10.27 2.30 0.96
C SER A 110 9.50 3.01 2.08
N GLU A 111 8.39 3.69 1.73
CA GLU A 111 7.47 4.30 2.69
C GLU A 111 6.53 3.25 3.33
N TYR A 112 6.62 1.98 2.94
CA TYR A 112 5.85 0.92 3.59
C TYR A 112 6.32 0.73 5.03
N VAL A 113 5.48 1.17 5.97
CA VAL A 113 5.63 0.87 7.39
C VAL A 113 4.84 -0.41 7.69
N PRO A 114 5.51 -1.49 8.15
CA PRO A 114 4.80 -2.71 8.51
C PRO A 114 3.86 -2.46 9.70
N ALA A 115 2.63 -2.98 9.62
CA ALA A 115 1.61 -2.75 10.65
C ALA A 115 2.02 -3.28 12.05
N TYR A 116 2.95 -4.23 12.12
CA TYR A 116 3.45 -4.75 13.39
C TYR A 116 4.34 -3.77 14.15
N GLU A 117 4.90 -2.73 13.50
CA GLU A 117 5.71 -1.72 14.21
C GLU A 117 4.88 -0.87 15.18
N GLU A 118 3.59 -0.71 14.90
CA GLU A 118 2.65 0.00 15.79
C GLU A 118 2.11 -0.90 16.90
N MET A 119 2.36 -2.22 16.86
CA MET A 119 1.85 -3.17 17.84
C MET A 119 2.72 -3.21 19.10
N ASP A 120 2.07 -3.27 20.26
CA ASP A 120 2.75 -3.46 21.55
C ASP A 120 3.15 -4.94 21.70
N LEU A 121 4.36 -5.26 21.22
CA LEU A 121 4.92 -6.61 21.29
C LEU A 121 5.83 -6.75 22.52
N PRO A 122 5.82 -7.92 23.20
CA PRO A 122 6.72 -8.19 24.31
C PRO A 122 8.18 -8.06 23.85
N PHE A 123 9.04 -7.56 24.73
CA PHE A 123 10.47 -7.42 24.42
C PHE A 123 11.08 -8.78 24.04
N ILE A 124 12.14 -8.75 23.21
CA ILE A 124 12.76 -9.98 22.69
C ILE A 124 13.20 -10.90 23.85
N GLU A 125 13.79 -10.34 24.90
CA GLU A 125 14.23 -11.11 26.07
C GLU A 125 13.07 -11.78 26.80
N GLU A 126 11.94 -11.08 26.93
CA GLU A 126 10.74 -11.60 27.57
C GLU A 126 10.16 -12.75 26.74
N PHE A 127 10.04 -12.56 25.42
CA PHE A 127 9.62 -13.62 24.50
C PHE A 127 10.53 -14.86 24.57
N LEU A 128 11.85 -14.69 24.52
CA LEU A 128 12.79 -15.81 24.57
C LEU A 128 12.69 -16.59 25.91
N SER A 129 12.28 -15.91 26.99
CA SER A 129 12.09 -16.53 28.30
C SER A 129 10.74 -17.23 28.45
N SER A 130 9.70 -16.76 27.77
CA SER A 130 8.32 -17.25 27.92
C SER A 130 7.90 -18.23 26.83
N ALA A 131 8.56 -18.20 25.67
CA ALA A 131 8.19 -19.00 24.51
C ALA A 131 8.46 -20.49 24.71
N ASP A 132 7.62 -21.31 24.09
CA ASP A 132 7.77 -22.76 24.12
C ASP A 132 9.09 -23.21 23.45
N GLU A 133 9.73 -24.22 24.04
CA GLU A 133 11.00 -24.78 23.56
C GLU A 133 10.91 -25.29 22.11
N SER A 134 9.74 -25.74 21.67
CA SER A 134 9.50 -26.12 20.27
C SER A 134 9.64 -24.95 19.30
N ILE A 135 9.19 -23.75 19.69
CA ILE A 135 9.28 -22.54 18.86
C ILE A 135 10.74 -22.09 18.80
N LEU A 136 11.43 -22.08 19.95
CA LEU A 136 12.84 -21.72 20.04
C LEU A 136 13.73 -22.66 19.22
N SER A 137 13.43 -23.96 19.22
CA SER A 137 14.17 -24.96 18.44
C SER A 137 13.98 -24.86 16.92
N SER A 138 12.91 -24.18 16.48
CA SER A 138 12.60 -23.98 15.06
C SER A 138 13.30 -22.75 14.47
N LEU A 139 13.86 -21.89 15.32
CA LEU A 139 14.55 -20.68 14.87
C LEU A 139 15.89 -21.04 14.20
N PRO A 140 16.28 -20.29 13.14
CA PRO A 140 17.59 -20.44 12.51
C PRO A 140 18.72 -20.10 13.48
N SER A 141 19.95 -20.39 13.05
CA SER A 141 21.14 -19.83 13.71
C SER A 141 21.07 -18.30 13.73
N GLN A 142 21.55 -17.70 14.82
CA GLN A 142 21.59 -16.25 15.01
C GLN A 142 22.44 -15.52 13.94
N ASP A 143 23.39 -16.22 13.32
CA ASP A 143 24.24 -15.67 12.26
C ASP A 143 23.58 -15.69 10.86
N SER A 144 22.36 -16.22 10.74
CA SER A 144 21.63 -16.29 9.47
C SER A 144 20.96 -14.96 9.15
N GLU A 145 21.01 -14.54 7.88
CA GLU A 145 20.27 -13.36 7.39
C GLU A 145 18.74 -13.47 7.60
N GLU A 146 18.22 -14.70 7.73
CA GLU A 146 16.79 -14.94 7.93
C GLU A 146 16.39 -14.88 9.41
N TYR A 147 17.34 -14.85 10.34
CA TYR A 147 17.08 -14.99 11.77
C TYR A 147 16.14 -13.90 12.31
N GLU A 148 16.38 -12.64 11.97
CA GLU A 148 15.58 -11.51 12.47
C GLU A 148 14.12 -11.60 11.99
N ASN A 149 13.92 -11.94 10.72
CA ASN A 149 12.59 -12.09 10.14
C ASN A 149 11.83 -13.27 10.77
N GLN A 150 12.49 -14.41 10.94
CA GLN A 150 11.86 -15.59 11.54
C GLN A 150 11.59 -15.37 13.04
N LEU A 151 12.47 -14.66 13.75
CA LEU A 151 12.24 -14.26 15.14
C LEU A 151 11.03 -13.34 15.26
N MET A 152 10.87 -12.37 14.35
CA MET A 152 9.70 -11.49 14.35
C MET A 152 8.40 -12.26 14.11
N ILE A 153 8.39 -13.18 13.14
CA ILE A 153 7.23 -14.04 12.86
C ILE A 153 6.88 -14.89 14.10
N ALA A 154 7.87 -15.53 14.71
CA ALA A 154 7.66 -16.35 15.91
C ALA A 154 7.10 -15.53 17.09
N ARG A 155 7.55 -14.27 17.25
CA ARG A 155 7.01 -13.33 18.25
C ARG A 155 5.55 -12.99 17.98
N LEU A 156 5.20 -12.70 16.73
CA LEU A 156 3.82 -12.39 16.33
C LEU A 156 2.88 -13.59 16.55
N GLU A 157 3.32 -14.79 16.18
CA GLU A 157 2.53 -16.01 16.38
C GLU A 157 2.33 -16.34 17.86
N HIS A 158 3.33 -16.10 18.70
CA HIS A 158 3.20 -16.26 20.14
C HIS A 158 2.19 -15.28 20.74
N GLU A 159 2.26 -13.99 20.37
CA GLU A 159 1.30 -13.00 20.89
C GLU A 159 -0.12 -13.30 20.41
N LEU A 160 -0.29 -13.76 19.16
CA LEU A 160 -1.60 -14.22 18.66
C LEU A 160 -2.16 -15.33 19.54
N LYS A 161 -1.38 -16.38 19.82
CA LYS A 161 -1.82 -17.50 20.68
C LYS A 161 -2.19 -17.03 22.09
N GLU A 162 -1.43 -16.10 22.65
CA GLU A 162 -1.72 -15.55 23.97
C GLU A 162 -2.98 -14.68 23.96
N ILE A 163 -3.23 -13.89 22.91
CA ILE A 163 -4.48 -13.15 22.72
C ILE A 163 -5.66 -14.13 22.64
N GLU A 164 -5.59 -15.15 21.78
CA GLU A 164 -6.67 -16.15 21.65
C GLU A 164 -6.96 -16.87 22.99
N LYS A 165 -5.92 -17.20 23.74
CA LYS A 165 -6.06 -17.79 25.08
C LYS A 165 -6.75 -16.83 26.05
N ARG A 166 -6.37 -15.55 26.06
CA ARG A 166 -7.02 -14.52 26.91
C ARG A 166 -8.48 -14.31 26.49
N GLU A 167 -8.78 -14.27 25.19
CA GLU A 167 -10.15 -14.16 24.68
C GLU A 167 -11.01 -15.36 25.11
N ASN A 168 -10.48 -16.57 24.99
CA ASN A 168 -11.15 -17.77 25.46
C ASN A 168 -11.43 -17.73 26.97
N GLN A 169 -10.50 -17.24 27.78
CA GLN A 169 -10.70 -17.04 29.22
C GLN A 169 -11.79 -16.00 29.49
N VAL A 170 -11.78 -14.86 28.79
CA VAL A 170 -12.81 -13.81 28.93
C VAL A 170 -14.20 -14.35 28.58
N THR A 171 -14.33 -15.10 27.50
CA THR A 171 -15.62 -15.70 27.11
C THR A 171 -16.09 -16.74 28.14
N GLN A 172 -15.18 -17.56 28.68
CA GLN A 172 -15.51 -18.53 29.73
C GLN A 172 -15.96 -17.83 31.02
N LEU A 173 -15.21 -16.82 31.47
CA LEU A 173 -15.56 -16.04 32.66
C LEU A 173 -16.88 -15.29 32.47
N SER A 174 -17.15 -14.75 31.27
CA SER A 174 -18.43 -14.13 30.94
C SER A 174 -19.58 -15.13 31.06
N LYS A 175 -19.44 -16.35 30.54
CA LYS A 175 -20.44 -17.42 30.69
C LYS A 175 -20.66 -17.79 32.16
N GLN A 176 -19.59 -17.92 32.94
CA GLN A 176 -19.68 -18.22 34.37
C GLN A 176 -20.39 -17.10 35.13
N ARG A 177 -20.05 -15.83 34.87
CA ARG A 177 -20.73 -14.66 35.42
C ARG A 177 -22.23 -14.70 35.12
N ASP A 178 -22.61 -14.95 33.87
CA ASP A 178 -24.03 -14.96 33.47
C ASP A 178 -24.79 -16.11 34.14
N ASN A 179 -24.16 -17.27 34.29
CA ASN A 179 -24.72 -18.38 35.05
C ASN A 179 -24.90 -18.04 36.53
N LEU A 180 -23.91 -17.40 37.17
CA LEU A 180 -24.03 -16.96 38.56
C LEU A 180 -25.11 -15.88 38.75
N ILE A 181 -25.30 -14.98 37.78
CA ILE A 181 -26.39 -14.00 37.82
C ILE A 181 -27.74 -14.71 37.74
N LYS A 182 -27.88 -15.73 36.89
CA LYS A 182 -29.12 -16.53 36.80
C LYS A 182 -29.41 -17.28 38.10
N THR A 183 -28.44 -18.00 38.65
CA THR A 183 -28.62 -18.73 39.92
C THR A 183 -28.91 -17.78 41.08
N LYS A 184 -28.26 -16.62 41.14
CA LYS A 184 -28.57 -15.57 42.13
C LYS A 184 -30.02 -15.08 42.01
N LYS A 185 -30.52 -14.85 40.79
CA LYS A 185 -31.92 -14.47 40.56
C LYS A 185 -32.89 -15.57 41.00
N GLU A 186 -32.61 -16.82 40.68
CA GLU A 186 -33.43 -17.96 41.10
C GLU A 186 -33.45 -18.15 42.62
N ILE A 187 -32.30 -18.05 43.28
CA ILE A 187 -32.22 -18.10 44.75
C ILE A 187 -33.00 -16.95 45.36
N LYS A 188 -32.88 -15.73 44.82
CA LYS A 188 -33.67 -14.60 45.29
C LYS A 188 -35.17 -14.87 45.16
N MET A 189 -35.65 -15.37 44.02
CA MET A 189 -37.07 -15.71 43.85
C MET A 189 -37.54 -16.77 44.85
N LYS A 190 -36.74 -17.81 45.10
CA LYS A 190 -37.06 -18.84 46.10
C LYS A 190 -37.06 -18.27 47.52
N PHE A 191 -36.11 -17.40 47.84
CA PHE A 191 -36.03 -16.73 49.14
C PHE A 191 -37.25 -15.84 49.37
N ASP A 192 -37.61 -15.01 48.39
CA ASP A 192 -38.81 -14.15 48.45
C ASP A 192 -40.09 -15.01 48.65
N ALA A 193 -40.17 -16.19 48.01
CA ALA A 193 -41.27 -17.12 48.22
C ALA A 193 -41.30 -17.70 49.65
N VAL A 194 -40.15 -18.11 50.19
CA VAL A 194 -40.05 -18.58 51.59
C VAL A 194 -40.46 -17.48 52.57
N ASP A 195 -40.07 -16.23 52.32
CA ASP A 195 -40.44 -15.09 53.17
C ASP A 195 -41.96 -14.85 53.19
N VAL A 196 -42.63 -14.97 52.04
CA VAL A 196 -44.10 -14.93 51.94
C VAL A 196 -44.74 -16.08 52.73
N HIS A 197 -44.24 -17.31 52.58
CA HIS A 197 -44.75 -18.47 53.32
C HIS A 197 -44.56 -18.33 54.82
N LEU A 198 -43.41 -17.80 55.27
CA LEU A 198 -43.13 -17.56 56.68
C LEU A 198 -44.04 -16.47 57.26
N GLY A 199 -44.26 -15.39 56.51
CA GLY A 199 -45.24 -14.36 56.87
C GLY A 199 -46.66 -14.91 56.99
N GLY A 200 -47.06 -15.82 56.09
CA GLY A 200 -48.32 -16.54 56.17
C GLY A 200 -48.40 -17.46 57.38
N PHE A 201 -47.35 -18.24 57.64
CA PHE A 201 -47.25 -19.12 58.82
C PHE A 201 -47.36 -18.33 60.12
N SER A 202 -46.65 -17.21 60.25
CA SER A 202 -46.70 -16.34 61.43
C SER A 202 -48.12 -15.82 61.68
N ARG A 203 -48.84 -15.39 60.64
CA ARG A 203 -50.26 -14.98 60.77
C ARG A 203 -51.14 -16.13 61.24
N SER A 204 -51.00 -17.30 60.62
CA SER A 204 -51.77 -18.50 61.00
C SER A 204 -51.46 -18.95 62.43
N ALA A 205 -50.19 -18.97 62.83
CA ALA A 205 -49.75 -19.30 64.19
C ALA A 205 -50.31 -18.30 65.21
N ASN A 206 -50.27 -16.99 64.92
CA ASN A 206 -50.88 -15.96 65.76
C ASN A 206 -52.40 -16.11 65.85
N ALA A 207 -53.07 -16.46 64.76
CA ALA A 207 -54.51 -16.72 64.76
C ALA A 207 -54.87 -17.95 65.61
N VAL A 208 -54.12 -19.05 65.50
CA VAL A 208 -54.30 -20.25 66.33
C VAL A 208 -53.99 -19.96 67.79
N ALA A 209 -52.92 -19.23 68.10
CA ALA A 209 -52.59 -18.82 69.46
C ALA A 209 -53.69 -17.95 70.08
N SER A 210 -54.25 -17.00 69.31
CA SER A 210 -55.40 -16.20 69.73
C SER A 210 -56.63 -17.07 69.99
N LYS A 211 -56.96 -18.01 69.09
CA LYS A 211 -58.08 -18.95 69.30
C LYS A 211 -57.88 -19.90 70.47
N LEU A 212 -56.65 -20.37 70.70
CA LEU A 212 -56.31 -21.17 71.89
C LEU A 212 -56.48 -20.36 73.17
N LYS A 213 -56.11 -19.08 73.15
CA LYS A 213 -56.36 -18.15 74.27
C LYS A 213 -57.86 -17.95 74.50
N ASP A 214 -58.65 -17.73 73.45
CA ASP A 214 -60.11 -17.62 73.55
C ASP A 214 -60.76 -18.91 74.12
N VAL A 215 -60.25 -20.09 73.76
CA VAL A 215 -60.73 -21.39 74.28
C VAL A 215 -60.26 -21.63 75.72
N ALA A 216 -59.09 -21.13 76.10
CA ALA A 216 -58.61 -21.17 77.49
C ALA A 216 -59.37 -20.21 78.42
N GLU A 217 -60.01 -19.17 77.86
CA GLU A 217 -60.82 -18.18 78.58
C GLU A 217 -62.34 -18.49 78.55
N ILE A 218 -62.75 -19.75 78.79
CA ILE A 218 -64.16 -20.06 79.09
C ILE A 218 -64.47 -19.73 80.57
N PRO A 219 -65.52 -18.94 80.87
CA PRO A 219 -65.90 -18.59 82.23
C PRO A 219 -66.56 -19.79 82.95
N SER A 220 -65.97 -20.26 84.04
CA SER A 220 -66.66 -21.13 84.99
C SER A 220 -67.80 -20.37 85.67
N ALA A 221 -69.00 -20.95 85.65
CA ALA A 221 -70.24 -20.44 86.21
C ALA A 221 -70.10 -19.90 87.65
N LYS A 222 -70.76 -18.75 87.90
CA LYS A 222 -71.11 -18.21 89.23
C LYS A 222 -72.24 -19.05 89.85
N ILE A 223 -72.17 -19.28 91.18
CA ILE A 223 -73.24 -19.37 92.22
C ILE A 223 -72.62 -20.07 93.47
N PRO A 224 -72.90 -19.70 94.74
CA PRO A 224 -72.82 -18.41 95.43
C PRO A 224 -71.91 -18.47 96.70
N GLN A 225 -71.28 -17.37 97.12
CA GLN A 225 -70.60 -17.34 98.43
C GLN A 225 -71.61 -17.10 99.56
N ILE A 226 -71.71 -18.09 100.45
CA ILE A 226 -72.35 -17.98 101.78
C ILE A 226 -71.35 -17.32 102.73
N SER A 227 -71.84 -16.29 103.40
CA SER A 227 -71.19 -15.47 104.42
C SER A 227 -70.73 -16.28 105.63
N LEU A 228 -69.57 -15.92 106.19
CA LEU A 228 -69.28 -16.02 107.61
C LEU A 228 -68.50 -14.76 108.03
N GLU A 229 -69.16 -14.01 108.90
CA GLU A 229 -68.68 -12.88 109.72
C GLU A 229 -67.38 -13.29 110.46
N GLY A 230 -66.41 -12.44 110.77
CA GLY A 230 -66.44 -11.02 111.11
C GLY A 230 -66.03 -10.86 112.58
N GLU A 231 -64.86 -10.29 112.85
CA GLU A 231 -64.49 -9.59 114.10
C GLU A 231 -63.27 -8.72 113.77
N SER A 232 -63.39 -7.39 113.65
CA SER A 232 -63.59 -6.36 114.68
C SER A 232 -62.27 -5.81 115.23
N THR A 233 -62.04 -4.52 114.97
CA THR A 233 -61.34 -3.46 115.73
C THR A 233 -61.05 -2.33 114.73
N SER A 234 -61.30 -1.04 114.92
CA SER A 234 -61.82 -0.25 116.03
C SER A 234 -62.14 1.16 115.48
N SER A 235 -63.21 1.75 116.00
CA SER A 235 -63.55 3.19 116.13
C SER A 235 -62.39 4.19 115.95
N THR A 236 -62.58 5.33 115.28
CA THR A 236 -63.53 6.42 115.61
C THR A 236 -63.81 7.28 114.39
#